data_AF-A0A1G9M2Q3-F1
#
_entry.id   AF-A0A1G9M2Q3-F1
#
_cell.length_a   1.000
_cell.length_b   1.000
_cell.length_c   1.000
_cell.angle_alpha   90.00
_cell.angle_beta   90.00
_cell.angle_gamma   90.00
#
_symmetry.space_group_name_H-M   'P 1'
#
loop_
_entity.id
_entity.type
_entity.pdbx_description
1 polymer ?
#
loop_
_entity_poly.entity_id
_entity_poly.type
_entity_poly.pdbx_seq_one_letter_code
_entity_poly.pdbx_strand_id
1 'polypeptide(L)'
;MKIYLPKIIYNSPTKLPDLEKNFFYYVIHKMFKLNSENNKDFNLEINIDEFITIIDNSTLQLFDIKSQTINAINNLNKINISLVDNGFHIKLSPFENVYLSHPIIYITINPIILEYLDQISVGNYVVFDLNTNSIVNNYNNFI
;
A
#
# COMPACT_ATOMS: atom_id res chain seq x y z
N MET A 1 -12.78 0.70 0.59
CA MET A 1 -12.30 -0.69 0.40
C MET A 1 -11.39 -1.02 1.56
N LYS A 2 -11.68 -2.11 2.29
CA LYS A 2 -10.84 -2.56 3.40
C LYS A 2 -9.63 -3.33 2.89
N ILE A 3 -8.46 -2.99 3.42
CA ILE A 3 -7.18 -3.62 3.11
C ILE A 3 -6.45 -4.01 4.40
N TYR A 4 -5.53 -4.96 4.29
CA TYR A 4 -4.72 -5.47 5.40
C TYR A 4 -3.29 -5.00 5.24
N LEU A 5 -2.74 -4.39 6.28
CA LEU A 5 -1.39 -3.81 6.29
C LEU A 5 -0.57 -4.36 7.45
N PRO A 6 0.69 -4.78 7.24
CA PRO A 6 1.61 -5.06 8.34
C PRO A 6 1.69 -3.87 9.28
N LYS A 7 1.66 -4.09 10.60
CA LYS A 7 1.72 -2.97 11.57
C LYS A 7 2.98 -2.13 11.38
N ILE A 8 4.10 -2.76 11.03
CA ILE A 8 5.36 -2.04 10.80
C ILE A 8 5.27 -1.04 9.65
N ILE A 9 4.57 -1.40 8.56
CA ILE A 9 4.38 -0.52 7.40
C ILE A 9 3.42 0.62 7.77
N TYR A 10 2.31 0.30 8.43
CA TYR A 10 1.33 1.30 8.86
C TYR A 10 1.94 2.31 9.85
N ASN A 11 2.74 1.83 10.81
CA ASN A 11 3.41 2.67 11.82
C ASN A 11 4.68 3.35 11.32
N SER A 12 4.97 3.29 10.02
CA SER A 12 6.11 4.02 9.44
C SER A 12 6.05 5.50 9.84
N PRO A 13 7.14 6.09 10.40
CA PRO A 13 7.19 7.53 10.67
C PRO A 13 7.25 8.39 9.39
N THR A 14 7.41 7.78 8.21
CA THR A 14 7.44 8.51 6.95
C THR A 14 6.07 9.08 6.62
N LYS A 15 6.00 10.40 6.46
CA LYS A 15 4.81 11.08 5.95
C LYS A 15 4.81 11.06 4.43
N LEU A 16 3.82 10.39 3.85
CA LEU A 16 3.54 10.39 2.43
C LEU A 16 2.30 11.23 2.15
N PRO A 17 2.19 11.90 0.99
CA PRO A 17 0.92 12.49 0.57
C PRO A 17 -0.15 11.39 0.42
N ASP A 18 -1.42 11.76 0.59
CA ASP A 18 -2.49 10.78 0.79
C ASP A 18 -2.67 9.82 -0.40
N LEU A 19 -2.50 10.29 -1.64
CA LEU A 19 -2.61 9.43 -2.82
C LEU A 19 -1.47 8.42 -2.91
N GLU A 20 -0.22 8.86 -2.76
CA GLU A 20 0.96 8.00 -2.73
C GLU A 20 0.86 6.98 -1.60
N LYS A 21 0.42 7.42 -0.42
CA LYS A 21 0.17 6.56 0.75
C LYS A 21 -0.88 5.50 0.46
N ASN A 22 -2.04 5.91 -0.06
CA ASN A 22 -3.14 5.00 -0.36
C ASN A 22 -2.78 4.01 -1.46
N PHE A 23 -2.06 4.44 -2.50
CA PHE A 23 -1.56 3.53 -3.52
C PHE A 23 -0.53 2.56 -2.97
N PHE A 24 0.44 3.04 -2.18
CA PHE A 24 1.40 2.16 -1.51
C PHE A 24 0.71 1.09 -0.66
N TYR A 25 -0.25 1.49 0.17
CA TYR A 25 -1.02 0.55 0.99
C TYR A 25 -1.83 -0.44 0.16
N TYR A 26 -2.43 0.02 -0.94
CA TYR A 26 -3.14 -0.84 -1.88
C TYR A 26 -2.21 -1.90 -2.52
N VAL A 27 -1.00 -1.50 -2.90
CA VAL A 27 0.04 -2.41 -3.43
C VAL A 27 0.45 -3.47 -2.41
N ILE A 28 0.71 -3.08 -1.16
CA ILE A 28 1.03 -4.01 -0.07
C ILE A 28 -0.06 -5.06 0.10
N HIS A 29 -1.32 -4.62 0.08
CA HIS A 29 -2.45 -5.53 0.21
C HIS A 29 -2.59 -6.50 -0.97
N LYS A 30 -2.45 -6.01 -2.21
CA LYS A 30 -2.50 -6.85 -3.41
C LYS A 30 -1.34 -7.85 -3.44
N MET A 31 -0.13 -7.45 -3.02
CA MET A 31 0.99 -8.37 -2.93
C MET A 31 0.77 -9.44 -1.86
N PHE A 32 0.24 -9.09 -0.68
CA PHE A 32 -0.13 -10.08 0.31
C PHE A 32 -1.10 -11.13 -0.26
N LYS A 33 -2.12 -10.67 -1.02
CA LYS A 33 -3.07 -11.58 -1.69
C LYS A 33 -2.36 -12.48 -2.70
N LEU A 34 -1.50 -11.92 -3.55
CA LEU A 34 -0.73 -12.70 -4.53
C LEU A 34 0.20 -13.73 -3.87
N ASN A 35 0.91 -13.36 -2.80
CA ASN A 35 1.80 -14.25 -2.08
C ASN A 35 1.02 -15.41 -1.41
N SER A 36 -0.18 -15.12 -0.88
CA SER A 36 -1.05 -16.15 -0.30
C SER A 36 -1.54 -17.19 -1.33
N GLU A 37 -1.49 -16.86 -2.61
CA GLU A 37 -1.88 -17.74 -3.72
C GLU A 37 -0.69 -18.59 -4.25
N ASN A 38 0.47 -18.58 -3.56
CA ASN A 38 1.69 -19.33 -3.89
C ASN A 38 2.31 -18.97 -5.26
N ASN A 39 2.02 -17.79 -5.81
CA ASN A 39 2.68 -17.33 -7.01
C ASN A 39 4.08 -16.80 -6.65
N LYS A 40 5.13 -17.45 -7.15
CA LYS A 40 6.54 -17.08 -6.87
C LYS A 40 7.02 -15.87 -7.69
N ASP A 41 6.17 -15.35 -8.56
CA ASP A 41 6.45 -14.11 -9.27
C ASP A 41 6.11 -12.93 -8.36
N PHE A 42 7.14 -12.20 -7.93
CA PHE A 42 7.00 -11.02 -7.07
C PHE A 42 6.76 -9.73 -7.87
N ASN A 43 6.45 -9.86 -9.16
CA ASN A 43 5.95 -8.77 -9.98
C ASN A 43 4.43 -8.68 -9.85
N LEU A 44 3.96 -7.50 -9.49
CA LEU A 44 2.54 -7.20 -9.35
C LEU A 44 2.08 -6.36 -10.53
N GLU A 45 0.99 -6.79 -11.15
CA GLU A 45 0.24 -6.01 -12.13
C GLU A 45 -1.01 -5.42 -11.47
N ILE A 46 -1.19 -4.11 -11.60
CA ILE A 46 -2.36 -3.39 -11.10
C ILE A 46 -3.04 -2.66 -12.26
N ASN A 47 -4.35 -2.83 -12.39
CA ASN A 47 -5.14 -1.97 -13.27
C ASN A 47 -5.35 -0.60 -12.60
N ILE A 48 -4.85 0.48 -13.22
CA ILE A 48 -4.96 1.84 -12.69
C ILE A 48 -6.42 2.30 -12.57
N ASP A 49 -7.31 1.87 -13.46
CA ASP A 49 -8.72 2.27 -13.44
C ASP A 49 -9.47 1.65 -12.25
N GLU A 50 -9.05 0.46 -11.78
CA GLU A 50 -9.58 -0.13 -10.53
C GLU A 50 -9.22 0.77 -9.34
N PHE A 51 -7.97 1.20 -9.25
CA PHE A 51 -7.51 2.09 -8.19
C PHE A 51 -8.21 3.47 -8.26
N ILE A 52 -8.29 4.07 -9.45
CA ILE A 52 -9.02 5.33 -9.65
C ILE A 52 -10.47 5.20 -9.16
N THR A 53 -11.16 4.11 -9.50
CA THR A 53 -12.54 3.87 -9.04
C THR A 53 -12.63 3.81 -7.51
N ILE A 54 -11.66 3.18 -6.82
CA ILE A 54 -11.62 3.13 -5.36
C ILE A 54 -11.45 4.55 -4.77
N ILE A 55 -10.53 5.33 -5.34
CA ILE A 55 -10.24 6.69 -4.88
C ILE A 55 -11.40 7.66 -5.19
N ASP A 56 -12.10 7.49 -6.30
CA ASP A 56 -13.26 8.32 -6.68
C ASP A 56 -14.41 8.16 -5.68
N ASN A 57 -14.53 6.96 -5.11
CA ASN A 57 -15.48 6.65 -4.03
C ASN A 57 -14.91 6.91 -2.63
N SER A 58 -13.75 7.57 -2.52
CA SER A 58 -13.12 7.91 -1.24
C SER A 58 -13.48 9.31 -0.76
N THR A 59 -13.13 9.61 0.48
CA THR A 59 -13.26 10.95 1.08
C THR A 59 -12.17 11.90 0.62
N LEU A 60 -11.21 11.47 -0.22
CA LEU A 60 -10.18 12.36 -0.75
C LEU A 60 -10.80 13.35 -1.75
N GLN A 61 -10.64 14.64 -1.47
CA GLN A 61 -11.13 15.69 -2.36
C GLN A 61 -10.09 15.97 -3.46
N LEU A 62 -10.29 15.37 -4.63
CA LEU A 62 -9.40 15.48 -5.78
C LEU A 62 -10.11 16.20 -6.94
N PHE A 63 -9.49 17.24 -7.48
CA PHE A 63 -10.05 18.00 -8.61
C PHE A 63 -9.88 17.29 -9.96
N ASP A 64 -8.75 16.61 -10.15
CA ASP A 64 -8.45 15.80 -11.34
C ASP A 64 -7.86 14.48 -10.88
N ILE A 65 -8.73 13.55 -10.52
CA ILE A 65 -8.36 12.26 -9.94
C ILE A 65 -7.42 11.46 -10.86
N LYS A 66 -7.62 11.53 -12.18
CA LYS A 66 -6.83 10.75 -13.14
C LYS A 66 -5.39 11.28 -13.19
N SER A 67 -5.21 12.56 -13.44
CA SER A 67 -3.88 13.16 -13.53
C SER A 67 -3.15 13.11 -12.18
N GLN A 68 -3.86 13.36 -11.08
CA GLN A 68 -3.27 13.30 -9.74
C GLN A 68 -2.85 11.87 -9.36
N THR A 69 -3.64 10.85 -9.73
CA THR A 69 -3.27 9.44 -9.52
C THR A 69 -2.04 9.06 -10.33
N ILE A 70 -1.97 9.42 -11.62
CA ILE A 70 -0.80 9.15 -12.46
C ILE A 70 0.46 9.81 -11.88
N ASN A 71 0.35 11.07 -11.44
CA ASN A 71 1.46 11.78 -10.81
C ASN A 71 1.91 11.10 -9.51
N ALA A 72 0.97 10.67 -8.67
CA ALA A 72 1.27 9.93 -7.45
C ALA A 72 2.04 8.64 -7.77
N ILE A 73 1.60 7.85 -8.75
CA ILE A 73 2.28 6.61 -9.18
C ILE A 73 3.71 6.91 -9.66
N ASN A 74 3.89 7.93 -10.49
CA ASN A 74 5.21 8.32 -10.99
C ASN A 74 6.16 8.79 -9.86
N ASN A 75 5.63 9.27 -8.74
CA ASN A 75 6.43 9.67 -7.58
C ASN A 75 6.91 8.48 -6.75
N LEU A 76 6.30 7.30 -6.87
CA LEU A 76 6.60 6.14 -6.02
C LEU A 76 8.02 5.60 -6.21
N ASN A 77 8.62 5.75 -7.38
CA ASN A 77 10.03 5.37 -7.57
C ASN A 77 11.01 6.25 -6.78
N LYS A 78 10.54 7.38 -6.23
CA LYS A 78 11.37 8.36 -5.50
C LYS A 78 11.14 8.32 -4.00
N ILE A 79 10.16 7.56 -3.51
CA ILE A 79 9.85 7.53 -2.09
C ILE A 79 10.85 6.64 -1.35
N ASN A 80 11.27 7.09 -0.17
CA ASN A 80 11.95 6.25 0.80
C ASN A 80 11.10 6.21 2.05
N ILE A 81 10.84 5.01 2.55
CA ILE A 81 10.15 4.83 3.82
C ILE A 81 11.15 4.52 4.92
N SER A 82 10.79 4.89 6.13
CA SER A 82 11.48 4.50 7.36
C SER A 82 10.61 3.51 8.09
N LEU A 83 11.17 2.39 8.50
CA LEU A 83 10.51 1.36 9.29
C LEU A 83 11.23 1.27 10.64
N VAL A 84 10.47 0.96 11.69
CA VAL A 84 11.00 0.73 13.04
C VAL A 84 10.66 -0.69 13.44
N ASP A 85 11.69 -1.54 13.51
CA ASP A 85 11.57 -2.94 13.87
C ASP A 85 12.41 -3.23 15.11
N ASN A 86 11.78 -3.54 16.25
CA ASN A 86 12.47 -3.87 17.50
C ASN A 86 13.58 -2.87 17.92
N GLY A 87 13.38 -1.57 17.63
CA GLY A 87 14.33 -0.50 17.93
C GLY A 87 15.34 -0.20 16.81
N PHE A 88 15.36 -0.97 15.72
CA PHE A 88 16.15 -0.69 14.53
C PHE A 88 15.39 0.20 13.56
N HIS A 89 16.08 1.22 13.04
CA HIS A 89 15.56 2.11 12.00
C HIS A 89 16.07 1.65 10.65
N ILE A 90 15.17 1.22 9.77
CA ILE A 90 15.49 0.80 8.41
C ILE A 90 14.95 1.85 7.45
N LYS A 91 15.81 2.43 6.60
CA LYS A 91 15.39 3.35 5.54
C LYS A 91 15.61 2.70 4.19
N LEU A 92 14.56 2.59 3.39
CA LEU A 92 14.59 1.84 2.13
C LEU A 92 13.55 2.37 1.14
N SER A 93 13.77 2.15 -0.16
CA SER A 93 12.75 2.34 -1.19
C SER A 93 11.79 1.15 -1.21
N PRO A 94 10.48 1.32 -0.97
CA PRO A 94 9.54 0.20 -0.90
C PRO A 94 9.39 -0.55 -2.23
N PHE A 95 9.76 0.09 -3.34
CA PHE A 95 9.71 -0.47 -4.67
C PHE A 95 11.09 -0.48 -5.29
N GLU A 96 11.43 -1.56 -5.99
CA GLU A 96 12.59 -1.60 -6.89
C GLU A 96 12.25 -0.94 -8.22
N ASN A 97 11.00 -1.13 -8.68
CA ASN A 97 10.51 -0.53 -9.92
C ASN A 97 8.98 -0.33 -9.86
N VAL A 98 8.53 0.79 -10.42
CA VAL A 98 7.12 1.11 -10.68
C VAL A 98 7.05 1.67 -12.10
N TYR A 99 6.33 1.00 -12.99
CA TYR A 99 6.20 1.39 -14.38
C TYR A 99 4.74 1.36 -14.81
N LEU A 100 4.23 2.49 -15.32
CA LEU A 100 2.89 2.61 -15.87
C LEU A 100 2.92 2.41 -17.40
N SER A 101 2.24 1.37 -17.86
CA SER A 101 1.86 1.15 -19.26
C SER A 101 0.35 1.05 -19.34
N HIS A 102 -0.30 2.21 -19.48
CA HIS A 102 -1.75 2.35 -19.29
C HIS A 102 -2.56 1.29 -20.06
N PRO A 103 -3.50 0.59 -19.40
CA PRO A 103 -4.00 0.83 -18.03
C PRO A 103 -3.26 0.06 -16.92
N ILE A 104 -2.17 -0.65 -17.23
CA ILE A 104 -1.49 -1.52 -16.27
C ILE A 104 -0.29 -0.83 -15.63
N ILE A 105 -0.15 -1.00 -14.32
CA ILE A 105 1.02 -0.61 -13.53
C ILE A 105 1.76 -1.89 -13.16
N TYR A 106 3.02 -1.99 -13.58
CA TYR A 106 3.93 -3.05 -13.22
C TYR A 106 4.75 -2.61 -12.03
N ILE A 107 4.76 -3.42 -10.98
CA ILE A 107 5.43 -3.10 -9.72
C ILE A 107 6.31 -4.27 -9.30
N THR A 108 7.57 -3.96 -9.03
CA THR A 108 8.50 -4.86 -8.36
C THR A 108 8.73 -4.33 -6.96
N ILE A 109 8.29 -5.08 -5.95
CA ILE A 109 8.39 -4.69 -4.54
C ILE A 109 9.77 -5.05 -4.00
N ASN A 110 10.30 -4.19 -3.12
CA ASN A 110 11.54 -4.47 -2.41
C ASN A 110 11.41 -5.76 -1.56
N PRO A 111 12.33 -6.73 -1.67
CA PRO A 111 12.27 -7.99 -0.92
C PRO A 111 12.14 -7.82 0.60
N ILE A 112 12.73 -6.78 1.19
CA ILE A 112 12.61 -6.50 2.62
C ILE A 112 11.15 -6.19 3.00
N ILE A 113 10.40 -5.52 2.11
CA ILE A 113 8.97 -5.27 2.31
C ILE A 113 8.15 -6.56 2.23
N LEU A 114 8.55 -7.49 1.36
CA LEU A 114 7.88 -8.79 1.22
C LEU A 114 7.98 -9.62 2.52
N GLU A 115 9.14 -9.59 3.19
CA GLU A 115 9.33 -10.27 4.48
C GLU A 115 8.33 -9.80 5.55
N TYR A 116 7.90 -8.54 5.48
CA TYR A 116 6.91 -8.01 6.41
C TYR A 116 5.47 -8.39 6.08
N LEU A 117 5.17 -8.96 4.91
CA LEU A 117 3.82 -9.41 4.56
C LEU A 117 3.34 -10.58 5.44
N ASP A 118 4.28 -11.40 5.92
CA ASP A 118 3.98 -12.51 6.84
C ASP A 118 3.38 -12.02 8.17
N GLN A 119 3.61 -10.77 8.55
CA GLN A 119 2.95 -10.16 9.72
C GLN A 119 1.42 -10.22 9.61
N ILE A 120 0.87 -10.14 8.39
CA ILE A 120 -0.58 -10.25 8.18
C ILE A 120 -1.05 -11.67 8.52
N SER A 121 -0.34 -12.69 8.03
CA SER A 121 -0.66 -14.10 8.27
C SER A 121 -0.62 -14.49 9.75
N VAL A 122 0.27 -13.88 10.54
CA VAL A 122 0.39 -14.14 11.99
C VAL A 122 -0.46 -13.21 12.86
N GLY A 123 -1.35 -12.40 12.27
CA GLY A 123 -2.27 -11.53 13.01
C GLY A 123 -1.69 -10.19 13.46
N ASN A 124 -0.47 -9.83 13.05
CA ASN A 124 0.17 -8.57 13.38
C ASN A 124 -0.07 -7.48 12.31
N TYR A 125 -1.33 -7.15 12.07
CA TYR A 125 -1.74 -6.20 11.04
C TYR A 125 -2.72 -5.13 11.55
N VAL A 126 -3.00 -4.15 10.68
CA VAL A 126 -4.08 -3.17 10.81
C VAL A 126 -5.02 -3.34 9.62
N VAL A 127 -6.33 -3.18 9.87
CA VAL A 127 -7.32 -3.05 8.79
C VAL A 127 -7.50 -1.57 8.49
N PHE A 128 -7.21 -1.17 7.27
CA PHE A 128 -7.33 0.21 6.80
C PHE A 128 -8.42 0.30 5.74
N ASP A 129 -9.25 1.34 5.76
CA ASP A 129 -10.24 1.59 4.72
C ASP A 129 -9.75 2.71 3.80
N LEU A 130 -9.47 2.34 2.55
CA LEU A 130 -9.05 3.29 1.51
C LEU A 130 -10.13 4.34 1.19
N ASN A 131 -11.41 4.03 1.42
CA ASN A 131 -12.48 4.97 1.13
C ASN A 131 -12.56 6.07 2.18
N THR A 132 -12.31 5.77 3.45
CA THR A 132 -12.36 6.76 4.53
C THR A 132 -10.97 7.27 4.94
N ASN A 133 -9.90 6.74 4.33
CA ASN A 133 -8.51 7.06 4.64
C ASN A 133 -8.20 6.87 6.15
N SER A 134 -8.72 5.80 6.77
CA SER A 134 -8.64 5.59 8.21
C SER A 134 -8.59 4.13 8.63
N ILE A 135 -8.13 3.88 9.87
CA ILE A 135 -8.19 2.54 10.47
C ILE A 135 -9.63 2.15 10.72
N VAL A 136 -9.97 0.91 10.37
CA VAL A 136 -11.22 0.28 10.78
C VAL A 136 -11.03 -0.19 12.22
N ASN A 137 -11.48 0.61 13.17
CA ASN A 137 -11.58 0.19 14.55
C ASN A 137 -12.68 -0.86 14.65
N ASN A 138 -12.31 -2.14 14.70
CA ASN A 138 -13.16 -3.13 15.34
C ASN A 138 -13.12 -2.82 16.83
N TYR A 139 -14.01 -1.94 17.30
CA TYR A 139 -14.39 -1.99 18.70
C TYR A 139 -14.97 -3.38 18.90
N ASN A 140 -14.16 -4.30 19.45
CA ASN A 140 -14.73 -5.37 20.24
C ASN A 140 -15.52 -4.65 21.33
N ASN A 141 -16.85 -4.66 21.19
CA ASN A 141 -17.75 -4.20 22.23
C ASN A 141 -17.28 -4.79 23.56
N PHE A 142 -17.08 -3.90 24.52
CA PHE A 142 -17.01 -4.25 25.93
C PHE A 142 -18.17 -5.19 26.27
N ILE A 143 -17.85 -6.37 26.79
CA ILE A 143 -18.60 -7.05 27.85
C ILE A 143 -17.57 -7.58 28.83
#